data_AF-A0A0R2CQV2-F1
#
_entry.id   AF-A0A0R2CQV2-F1
#
_cell.length_a   1.000
_cell.length_b   1.000
_cell.length_c   1.000
_cell.angle_alpha   90.00
_cell.angle_beta   90.00
_cell.angle_gamma   90.00
#
_symmetry.space_group_name_H-M   'P 1'
#
loop_
_entity.id
_entity.type
_entity.pdbx_description
1 polymer ?
#
loop_
_entity_poly.entity_id
_entity_poly.type
_entity_poly.pdbx_seq_one_letter_code
_entity_poly.pdbx_strand_id
1 'polypeptide(L)'
;MSTLLVIKAQPAINHISNSMAICDRFVTAYQEAHPDDIVLQHDLYAEGDIEIDSSNFQTWAKLSEGVKYSDLSSDEQILVSRQQLLQEEFIKADKYVFANPMYNLFLPARLKSYLDIVCVSTKTSKATTKGPAGILKDKMAVHIQSAGGTYQNSDNPNMQALDMGTQYLRIILNQMGVTDIKGIYNEGNSKLDEAAMLQNRQQSMDEAAQLAERF
;
A
#
# COMPACT_ATOMS: atom_id res chain seq x y z
N MET A 1 21.99 -1.24 2.09
CA MET A 1 21.10 -1.35 0.93
C MET A 1 19.84 -2.06 1.37
N SER A 2 18.80 -1.29 1.59
CA SER A 2 17.43 -1.73 1.80
C SER A 2 16.62 -1.58 0.52
N THR A 3 15.49 -2.27 0.45
CA THR A 3 14.51 -2.12 -0.64
C THR A 3 13.26 -1.42 -0.13
N LEU A 4 12.94 -0.26 -0.72
CA LEU A 4 11.70 0.49 -0.51
C LEU A 4 10.70 0.10 -1.60
N LEU A 5 9.53 -0.42 -1.20
CA LEU A 5 8.42 -0.71 -2.11
C LEU A 5 7.33 0.35 -1.99
N VAL A 6 7.10 1.08 -3.07
CA VAL A 6 6.14 2.18 -3.16
C VAL A 6 4.89 1.70 -3.89
N ILE A 7 3.76 1.67 -3.21
CA ILE A 7 2.46 1.25 -3.73
C ILE A 7 1.55 2.48 -3.87
N LYS A 8 1.34 2.92 -5.12
CA LYS A 8 0.48 4.05 -5.47
C LYS A 8 -0.89 3.54 -5.90
N ALA A 9 -1.93 4.03 -5.24
CA ALA A 9 -3.32 3.63 -5.48
C ALA A 9 -4.21 4.85 -5.76
N GLN A 10 -3.85 5.64 -6.77
CA GLN A 10 -4.62 6.80 -7.20
C GLN A 10 -4.92 6.68 -8.69
N PRO A 11 -6.20 6.71 -9.11
CA PRO A 11 -6.53 6.81 -10.53
C PRO A 11 -5.94 8.09 -11.14
N ALA A 12 -5.54 8.03 -12.40
CA ALA A 12 -5.14 9.20 -13.16
C ALA A 12 -6.28 10.24 -13.18
N ILE A 13 -5.92 11.49 -12.92
CA ILE A 13 -6.84 12.62 -12.83
C ILE A 13 -6.21 13.84 -13.52
N ASN A 14 -7.04 14.79 -13.95
CA ASN A 14 -6.60 15.99 -14.69
C ASN A 14 -6.02 17.11 -13.79
N HIS A 15 -5.67 16.79 -12.55
CA HIS A 15 -5.08 17.72 -11.58
C HIS A 15 -4.11 16.97 -10.66
N ILE A 16 -3.33 17.70 -9.87
CA ILE A 16 -2.37 17.11 -8.94
C ILE A 16 -3.13 16.46 -7.77
N SER A 17 -2.98 15.15 -7.60
CA SER A 17 -3.45 14.45 -6.40
C SER A 17 -2.56 14.82 -5.21
N ASN A 18 -3.17 15.19 -4.08
CA ASN A 18 -2.45 15.46 -2.83
C ASN A 18 -1.63 14.24 -2.38
N SER A 19 -2.24 13.05 -2.33
CA SER A 19 -1.56 11.84 -1.87
C SER A 19 -0.38 11.46 -2.77
N MET A 20 -0.49 11.67 -4.09
CA MET A 20 0.61 11.40 -5.02
C MET A 20 1.73 12.45 -4.90
N ALA A 21 1.40 13.74 -4.80
CA ALA A 21 2.42 14.79 -4.61
C ALA A 21 3.23 14.58 -3.31
N ILE A 22 2.55 14.18 -2.24
CA ILE A 22 3.20 13.88 -0.95
C ILE A 22 4.07 12.61 -1.07
N CYS A 23 3.57 11.57 -1.74
CA CYS A 23 4.33 10.35 -2.00
C CYS A 23 5.58 10.61 -2.86
N ASP A 24 5.46 11.39 -3.93
CA ASP A 24 6.59 11.75 -4.79
C ASP A 24 7.65 12.54 -4.02
N ARG A 25 7.21 13.46 -3.13
CA ARG A 25 8.13 14.17 -2.25
C ARG A 25 8.83 13.23 -1.27
N PHE A 26 8.10 12.30 -0.66
CA PHE A 26 8.66 11.28 0.23
C PHE A 26 9.75 10.48 -0.50
N VAL A 27 9.43 9.92 -1.67
CA VAL A 27 10.35 9.08 -2.45
C VAL A 27 11.59 9.86 -2.87
N THR A 28 11.42 11.10 -3.33
CA THR A 28 12.55 11.97 -3.70
C THR A 28 13.48 12.19 -2.51
N ALA A 29 12.94 12.61 -1.36
CA ALA A 29 13.74 12.83 -0.15
C ALA A 29 14.40 11.54 0.36
N TYR A 30 13.71 10.41 0.24
CA TYR A 30 14.23 9.10 0.63
C TYR A 30 15.46 8.73 -0.20
N GLN A 31 15.39 8.90 -1.53
CA GLN A 31 16.50 8.59 -2.44
C GLN A 31 17.68 9.55 -2.24
N GLU A 32 17.42 10.81 -1.91
CA GLU A 32 18.46 11.79 -1.56
C GLU A 32 19.21 11.38 -0.28
N ALA A 33 18.50 10.91 0.74
CA ALA A 33 19.06 10.49 2.03
C ALA A 33 19.68 9.08 2.00
N HIS A 34 19.18 8.19 1.15
CA HIS A 34 19.55 6.78 1.05
C HIS A 34 19.92 6.39 -0.39
N PRO A 35 21.00 6.96 -0.96
CA PRO A 35 21.33 6.81 -2.39
C PRO A 35 21.66 5.38 -2.82
N ASP A 36 22.05 4.52 -1.87
CA ASP A 36 22.39 3.11 -2.12
C ASP A 36 21.18 2.17 -2.03
N ASP A 37 20.01 2.67 -1.63
CA ASP A 37 18.80 1.85 -1.49
C ASP A 37 18.05 1.69 -2.82
N ILE A 38 17.36 0.57 -2.96
CA ILE A 38 16.57 0.26 -4.16
C ILE A 38 15.14 0.73 -3.94
N VAL A 39 14.60 1.50 -4.88
CA VAL A 39 13.18 1.89 -4.89
C VAL A 39 12.45 1.12 -5.99
N LEU A 40 11.52 0.27 -5.58
CA LEU A 40 10.55 -0.38 -6.46
C LEU A 40 9.21 0.36 -6.35
N GLN A 41 8.53 0.58 -7.46
CA GLN A 41 7.25 1.29 -7.48
C GLN A 41 6.21 0.52 -8.27
N HIS A 42 5.01 0.41 -7.69
CA HIS A 42 3.81 -0.03 -8.37
C HIS A 42 2.76 1.07 -8.43
N ASP A 43 2.28 1.36 -9.63
CA ASP A 43 1.04 2.11 -9.85
C ASP A 43 -0.10 1.14 -10.14
N LEU A 44 -0.96 0.93 -9.13
CA LEU A 44 -2.02 -0.08 -9.18
C LEU A 44 -3.13 0.24 -10.19
N TYR A 45 -3.20 1.47 -10.71
CA TYR A 45 -4.15 1.85 -11.75
C TYR A 45 -3.53 1.88 -13.14
N ALA A 46 -2.19 1.94 -13.26
CA ALA A 46 -1.49 1.90 -14.54
C ALA A 46 -1.02 0.49 -14.95
N GLU A 47 -0.85 -0.43 -13.99
CA GLU A 47 -0.20 -1.73 -14.22
C GLU A 47 -1.16 -2.89 -14.54
N GLY A 48 -2.40 -2.57 -14.90
CA GLY A 48 -3.43 -3.56 -15.26
C GLY A 48 -4.13 -4.20 -14.06
N ASP A 49 -4.96 -5.19 -14.36
CA ASP A 49 -5.87 -5.83 -13.40
C ASP A 49 -5.15 -6.80 -12.46
N ILE A 50 -5.55 -6.76 -11.18
CA ILE A 50 -4.95 -7.54 -10.09
C ILE A 50 -6.03 -8.19 -9.21
N GLU A 51 -7.29 -8.07 -9.63
CA GLU A 51 -8.44 -8.62 -8.94
C GLU A 51 -8.40 -10.16 -8.91
N ILE A 52 -8.81 -10.71 -7.76
CA ILE A 52 -9.09 -12.14 -7.66
C ILE A 52 -10.47 -12.41 -8.24
N ASP A 53 -10.51 -13.25 -9.26
CA ASP A 53 -11.72 -13.67 -9.98
C ASP A 53 -11.78 -15.20 -10.18
N SER A 54 -12.71 -15.69 -11.00
CA SER A 54 -12.83 -17.13 -11.28
C SER A 54 -11.57 -17.74 -11.90
N SER A 55 -10.83 -17.00 -12.73
CA SER A 55 -9.63 -17.48 -13.39
C SER A 55 -8.52 -17.77 -12.37
N ASN A 56 -8.45 -16.93 -11.33
CA ASN A 56 -7.54 -17.16 -10.20
C ASN A 56 -7.85 -18.51 -9.52
N PHE A 57 -9.09 -18.73 -9.12
CA PHE A 57 -9.49 -19.96 -8.41
C PHE A 57 -9.28 -21.22 -9.27
N GLN A 58 -9.61 -21.16 -10.56
CA GLN A 58 -9.38 -22.27 -11.48
C GLN A 58 -7.89 -22.58 -11.63
N THR A 59 -7.05 -21.55 -11.77
CA THR A 59 -5.60 -21.71 -11.90
C THR A 59 -4.99 -22.28 -10.62
N TRP A 60 -5.38 -21.76 -9.46
CA TRP A 60 -4.90 -22.26 -8.16
C TRP A 60 -5.35 -23.70 -7.89
N ALA A 61 -6.56 -24.08 -8.31
CA ALA A 61 -7.03 -25.46 -8.21
C ALA A 61 -6.13 -26.42 -9.01
N LYS A 62 -5.85 -26.10 -10.29
CA LYS A 62 -4.91 -26.89 -11.12
C LYS A 62 -3.55 -27.05 -10.47
N LEU A 63 -2.97 -25.95 -9.96
CA LEU A 63 -1.68 -25.99 -9.26
C LEU A 63 -1.73 -26.87 -8.01
N SER A 64 -2.83 -26.82 -7.24
CA SER A 64 -3.02 -27.64 -6.05
C SER A 64 -3.16 -29.13 -6.35
N GLU A 65 -3.66 -29.49 -7.53
CA GLU A 65 -3.77 -30.86 -8.03
C GLU A 65 -2.46 -31.38 -8.64
N GLY A 66 -1.41 -30.54 -8.68
CA GLY A 66 -0.08 -30.90 -9.14
C GLY A 66 0.18 -30.65 -10.64
N VAL A 67 -0.71 -29.92 -11.33
CA VAL A 67 -0.44 -29.44 -12.69
C VAL A 67 0.79 -28.54 -12.65
N LYS A 68 1.76 -28.78 -13.53
CA LYS A 68 2.99 -27.98 -13.58
C LYS A 68 2.69 -26.63 -14.19
N TYR A 69 3.43 -25.61 -13.75
CA TYR A 69 3.36 -24.26 -14.33
C TYR A 69 3.52 -24.27 -15.86
N SER A 70 4.42 -25.12 -16.40
CA SER A 70 4.65 -25.26 -17.84
C SER A 70 3.44 -25.78 -18.63
N ASP A 71 2.49 -26.40 -17.95
CA ASP A 71 1.33 -27.06 -18.55
C ASP A 71 0.06 -26.19 -18.43
N LEU A 72 0.17 -25.02 -17.79
CA LEU A 72 -0.89 -24.01 -17.74
C LEU A 72 -1.04 -23.28 -19.08
N SER A 73 -2.22 -22.71 -19.33
CA SER A 73 -2.40 -21.83 -20.49
C SER A 73 -1.55 -20.56 -20.39
N SER A 74 -1.33 -19.87 -21.51
CA SER A 74 -0.57 -18.61 -21.50
C SER A 74 -1.16 -17.56 -20.55
N ASP A 75 -2.49 -17.44 -20.50
CA ASP A 75 -3.17 -16.46 -19.63
C ASP A 75 -3.01 -16.83 -18.14
N GLU A 76 -3.09 -18.12 -17.82
CA GLU A 76 -2.87 -18.64 -16.47
C GLU A 76 -1.42 -18.43 -16.01
N GLN A 77 -0.47 -18.63 -16.92
CA GLN A 77 0.95 -18.36 -16.67
C GLN A 77 1.22 -16.88 -16.40
N ILE A 78 0.63 -15.98 -17.20
CA ILE A 78 0.72 -14.53 -17.01
C ILE A 78 0.15 -14.13 -15.64
N LEU A 79 -1.04 -14.63 -15.30
CA LEU A 79 -1.70 -14.38 -14.02
C LEU A 79 -0.82 -14.80 -12.84
N VAL A 80 -0.34 -16.05 -12.84
CA VAL A 80 0.48 -16.60 -11.75
C VAL A 80 1.81 -15.87 -11.63
N SER A 81 2.48 -15.61 -12.75
CA SER A 81 3.74 -14.88 -12.77
C SER A 81 3.61 -13.47 -12.20
N ARG A 82 2.53 -12.77 -12.57
CA ARG A 82 2.28 -11.42 -12.06
C ARG A 82 2.06 -11.43 -10.55
N GLN A 83 1.26 -12.35 -10.04
CA GLN A 83 1.03 -12.49 -8.60
C GLN A 83 2.29 -12.87 -7.84
N GLN A 84 3.06 -13.81 -8.38
CA GLN A 84 4.31 -14.25 -7.77
C GLN A 84 5.31 -13.08 -7.70
N LEU A 85 5.44 -12.29 -8.76
CA LEU A 85 6.29 -11.11 -8.77
C LEU A 85 5.91 -10.14 -7.64
N LEU A 86 4.64 -9.74 -7.57
CA LEU A 86 4.15 -8.80 -6.56
C LEU A 86 4.34 -9.33 -5.13
N GLN A 87 4.10 -10.63 -4.92
CA GLN A 87 4.32 -11.29 -3.63
C GLN A 87 5.80 -11.31 -3.25
N GLU A 88 6.68 -11.62 -4.19
CA GLU A 88 8.12 -11.67 -3.95
C GLU A 88 8.70 -10.29 -3.63
N GLU A 89 8.32 -9.26 -4.39
CA GLU A 89 8.71 -7.87 -4.13
C GLU A 89 8.23 -7.43 -2.75
N PHE A 90 6.97 -7.74 -2.41
CA PHE A 90 6.42 -7.42 -1.09
C PHE A 90 7.18 -8.11 0.05
N ILE A 91 7.50 -9.40 -0.09
CA ILE A 91 8.22 -10.16 0.95
C ILE A 91 9.67 -9.67 1.11
N LYS A 92 10.34 -9.38 -0.01
CA LYS A 92 11.75 -8.97 -0.04
C LYS A 92 11.96 -7.50 0.38
N ALA A 93 10.98 -6.63 0.15
CA ALA A 93 11.06 -5.23 0.55
C ALA A 93 11.22 -5.08 2.06
N ASP A 94 12.08 -4.16 2.51
CA ASP A 94 12.31 -3.86 3.92
C ASP A 94 11.37 -2.77 4.42
N LYS A 95 10.95 -1.91 3.49
CA LYS A 95 10.17 -0.72 3.77
C LYS A 95 9.03 -0.58 2.76
N TYR A 96 7.89 -0.07 3.22
CA TYR A 96 6.69 0.09 2.39
C TYR A 96 6.17 1.52 2.44
N VAL A 97 5.76 2.05 1.29
CA VAL A 97 4.97 3.28 1.18
C VAL A 97 3.64 2.92 0.56
N PHE A 98 2.53 3.17 1.25
CA PHE A 98 1.18 3.05 0.70
C PHE A 98 0.62 4.45 0.52
N ALA A 99 0.33 4.84 -0.72
CA ALA A 99 -0.19 6.17 -1.03
C ALA A 99 -1.56 6.09 -1.71
N ASN A 100 -2.59 6.66 -1.09
CA ASN A 100 -3.97 6.58 -1.59
C ASN A 100 -4.84 7.79 -1.19
N PRO A 101 -5.89 8.12 -1.94
CA PRO A 101 -7.00 8.91 -1.43
C PRO A 101 -7.89 8.05 -0.53
N MET A 102 -8.67 8.69 0.34
CA MET A 102 -9.80 8.05 1.00
C MET A 102 -11.04 8.12 0.09
N TYR A 103 -11.63 6.96 -0.21
CA TYR A 103 -12.91 6.87 -0.90
C TYR A 103 -13.93 6.14 -0.02
N ASN A 104 -15.06 6.81 0.26
CA ASN A 104 -16.13 6.26 1.10
C ASN A 104 -15.61 5.61 2.39
N LEU A 105 -14.78 6.36 3.14
CA LEU A 105 -14.21 5.95 4.43
C LEU A 105 -13.18 4.79 4.35
N PHE A 106 -12.80 4.36 3.15
CA PHE A 106 -11.93 3.21 2.94
C PHE A 106 -10.81 3.45 1.92
N LEU A 107 -9.97 2.43 1.75
CA LEU A 107 -8.95 2.37 0.70
C LEU A 107 -9.61 2.25 -0.69
N PRO A 108 -8.93 2.70 -1.75
CA PRO A 108 -9.35 2.41 -3.12
C PRO A 108 -9.41 0.89 -3.37
N ALA A 109 -10.37 0.46 -4.18
CA ALA A 109 -10.58 -0.97 -4.46
C ALA A 109 -9.31 -1.67 -4.97
N ARG A 110 -8.52 -1.01 -5.84
CA ARG A 110 -7.26 -1.56 -6.34
C ARG A 110 -6.23 -1.81 -5.24
N LEU A 111 -6.15 -0.95 -4.23
CA LEU A 111 -5.27 -1.20 -3.10
C LEU A 111 -5.73 -2.41 -2.27
N LYS A 112 -7.04 -2.56 -2.08
CA LYS A 112 -7.60 -3.76 -1.45
C LYS A 112 -7.29 -5.03 -2.24
N SER A 113 -7.44 -4.99 -3.57
CA SER A 113 -7.09 -6.11 -4.46
C SER A 113 -5.60 -6.46 -4.38
N TYR A 114 -4.71 -5.46 -4.36
CA TYR A 114 -3.27 -5.68 -4.16
C TYR A 114 -2.98 -6.37 -2.83
N LEU A 115 -3.62 -5.92 -1.75
CA LEU A 115 -3.47 -6.52 -0.42
C LEU A 115 -3.98 -7.97 -0.40
N ASP A 116 -5.03 -8.31 -1.17
CA ASP A 116 -5.48 -9.69 -1.30
C ASP A 116 -4.46 -10.60 -2.00
N ILE A 117 -3.72 -10.06 -2.98
CA ILE A 117 -2.66 -10.79 -3.69
C ILE A 117 -1.42 -11.02 -2.82
N VAL A 118 -1.03 -10.04 -2.00
CA VAL A 118 0.21 -10.14 -1.20
C VAL A 118 -0.01 -10.76 0.19
N CYS A 119 -1.22 -10.70 0.73
CA CYS A 119 -1.57 -11.31 2.03
C CYS A 119 -1.85 -12.81 1.88
N VAL A 120 -0.82 -13.60 1.58
CA VAL A 120 -0.94 -15.05 1.37
C VAL A 120 -0.51 -15.82 2.62
N SER A 121 -1.44 -16.62 3.14
CA SER A 121 -1.14 -17.62 4.20
C SER A 121 0.00 -18.50 3.74
N THR A 122 0.96 -18.77 4.63
CA THR A 122 2.27 -19.44 4.42
C THR A 122 3.39 -18.59 3.83
N LYS A 123 3.08 -17.49 3.11
CA LYS A 123 4.11 -16.61 2.53
C LYS A 123 4.36 -15.34 3.35
N THR A 124 3.32 -14.73 3.91
CA THR A 124 3.44 -13.50 4.72
C THR A 124 2.97 -13.68 6.17
N SER A 125 2.26 -14.78 6.45
CA SER A 125 1.88 -15.19 7.80
C SER A 125 1.84 -16.72 7.91
N LYS A 126 1.92 -17.26 9.12
CA LYS A 126 1.75 -18.69 9.41
C LYS A 126 0.55 -18.88 10.32
N ALA A 127 -0.26 -19.90 10.05
CA ALA A 127 -1.34 -20.28 10.97
C ALA A 127 -0.76 -20.85 12.27
N THR A 128 -1.28 -20.41 13.41
CA THR A 128 -0.92 -20.94 14.73
C THR A 128 -2.18 -21.21 15.56
N THR A 129 -2.04 -21.94 16.66
CA THR A 129 -3.15 -22.19 17.61
C THR A 129 -3.70 -20.92 18.26
N LYS A 130 -2.96 -19.80 18.20
CA LYS A 130 -3.37 -18.48 18.72
C LYS A 130 -3.88 -17.52 17.63
N GLY A 131 -4.01 -18.00 16.38
CA GLY A 131 -4.31 -17.19 15.21
C GLY A 131 -3.11 -17.01 14.27
N PRO A 132 -3.23 -16.21 13.19
CA PRO A 132 -2.13 -15.95 12.27
C PRO A 132 -0.95 -15.27 12.96
N ALA A 133 0.27 -15.73 12.68
CA ALA A 133 1.51 -15.11 13.14
C ALA A 133 2.32 -14.60 11.93
N GLY A 134 2.56 -13.30 11.89
CA GLY A 134 3.33 -12.64 10.84
C GLY A 134 4.78 -13.11 10.77
N ILE A 135 5.33 -13.15 9.55
CA ILE A 135 6.74 -13.51 9.32
C ILE A 135 7.59 -12.36 8.76
N LEU A 136 6.96 -11.24 8.39
CA LEU A 136 7.61 -10.05 7.84
C LEU A 136 8.09 -9.13 8.98
N LYS A 137 8.98 -9.64 9.83
CA LYS A 137 9.54 -8.90 10.98
C LYS A 137 10.57 -7.88 10.53
N ASP A 138 10.82 -6.89 11.39
CA ASP A 138 11.86 -5.87 11.21
C ASP A 138 11.67 -5.01 9.95
N LYS A 139 10.41 -4.85 9.53
CA LYS A 139 10.00 -4.02 8.40
C LYS A 139 9.21 -2.80 8.86
N MET A 140 9.28 -1.73 8.06
CA MET A 140 8.62 -0.46 8.32
C MET A 140 7.63 -0.10 7.22
N ALA A 141 6.54 0.57 7.57
CA ALA A 141 5.58 1.09 6.60
C ALA A 141 5.21 2.54 6.89
N VAL A 142 4.94 3.30 5.83
CA VAL A 142 4.27 4.59 5.91
C VAL A 142 2.99 4.55 5.09
N HIS A 143 1.90 5.03 5.69
CA HIS A 143 0.62 5.24 5.03
C HIS A 143 0.42 6.72 4.75
N ILE A 144 0.43 7.10 3.48
CA ILE A 144 0.16 8.45 3.00
C ILE A 144 -1.28 8.50 2.49
N GLN A 145 -2.15 9.19 3.21
CA GLN A 145 -3.56 9.31 2.87
C GLN A 145 -3.98 10.75 2.66
N SER A 146 -4.77 11.00 1.61
CA SER A 146 -5.48 12.27 1.42
C SER A 146 -6.98 12.09 1.62
N ALA A 147 -7.62 12.96 2.41
CA ALA A 147 -9.05 12.92 2.65
C ALA A 147 -9.70 14.32 2.58
N GLY A 148 -10.97 14.36 2.16
CA GLY A 148 -11.77 15.58 2.17
C GLY A 148 -12.23 16.00 3.57
N GLY A 149 -12.55 15.03 4.42
CA GLY A 149 -12.84 15.22 5.85
C GLY A 149 -11.60 15.10 6.73
N THR A 150 -11.77 15.31 8.03
CA THR A 150 -10.73 15.14 9.07
C THR A 150 -11.06 13.91 9.90
N TYR A 151 -10.11 12.98 10.00
CA TYR A 151 -10.26 11.68 10.64
C TYR A 151 -9.10 11.41 11.59
N GLN A 152 -7.93 11.00 11.10
CA GLN A 152 -6.77 10.66 11.94
C GLN A 152 -6.29 11.86 12.75
N ASN A 153 -6.38 13.07 12.18
CA ASN A 153 -6.00 14.30 12.86
C ASN A 153 -7.16 14.91 13.68
N SER A 154 -8.29 14.20 13.84
CA SER A 154 -9.44 14.71 14.60
C SER A 154 -9.29 14.45 16.09
N ASP A 155 -9.66 15.40 16.95
CA ASP A 155 -9.79 15.18 18.39
C ASP A 155 -11.02 14.34 18.78
N ASN A 156 -11.91 14.04 17.83
CA ASN A 156 -13.12 13.25 18.07
C ASN A 156 -12.84 11.77 17.74
N PRO A 157 -12.86 10.85 18.74
CA PRO A 157 -12.64 9.42 18.51
C PRO A 157 -13.65 8.81 17.53
N ASN A 158 -14.88 9.33 17.47
CA ASN A 158 -15.87 8.86 16.51
C ASN A 158 -15.48 9.20 15.07
N MET A 159 -14.81 10.33 14.86
CA MET A 159 -14.27 10.69 13.53
C MET A 159 -13.07 9.80 13.18
N GLN A 160 -12.14 9.59 14.11
CA GLN A 160 -11.01 8.67 13.89
C GLN A 160 -11.47 7.25 13.53
N ALA A 161 -12.51 6.75 14.23
CA ALA A 161 -13.07 5.42 13.99
C ALA A 161 -13.73 5.24 12.62
N LEU A 162 -14.09 6.34 11.94
CA LEU A 162 -14.63 6.28 10.57
C LEU A 162 -13.55 6.05 9.52
N ASP A 163 -12.27 6.25 9.81
CA ASP A 163 -11.20 5.90 8.87
C ASP A 163 -10.92 4.39 8.89
N MET A 164 -11.83 3.65 8.25
CA MET A 164 -11.77 2.20 8.16
C MET A 164 -10.61 1.74 7.27
N GLY A 165 -10.18 2.56 6.30
CA GLY A 165 -9.08 2.25 5.39
C GLY A 165 -7.74 2.15 6.12
N THR A 166 -7.37 3.18 6.87
CA THR A 166 -6.16 3.19 7.71
C THR A 166 -6.20 2.07 8.75
N GLN A 167 -7.36 1.84 9.39
CA GLN A 167 -7.52 0.75 10.36
C GLN A 167 -7.29 -0.62 9.72
N TYR A 168 -7.92 -0.90 8.57
CA TYR A 168 -7.73 -2.15 7.85
C TYR A 168 -6.27 -2.37 7.44
N LEU A 169 -5.62 -1.35 6.88
CA LEU A 169 -4.21 -1.43 6.47
C LEU A 169 -3.31 -1.74 7.68
N ARG A 170 -3.53 -1.08 8.82
CA ARG A 170 -2.78 -1.35 10.05
C ARG A 170 -2.97 -2.77 10.55
N ILE A 171 -4.21 -3.26 10.55
CA ILE A 171 -4.54 -4.62 11.00
C ILE A 171 -3.86 -5.66 10.11
N ILE A 172 -3.96 -5.52 8.79
CA ILE A 172 -3.42 -6.52 7.86
C ILE A 172 -1.89 -6.53 7.84
N LEU A 173 -1.25 -5.36 7.94
CA LEU A 173 0.20 -5.24 8.07
C LEU A 173 0.70 -5.87 9.39
N ASN A 174 0.03 -5.58 10.51
CA ASN A 174 0.32 -6.21 11.80
C ASN A 174 0.19 -7.74 11.73
N GLN A 175 -0.85 -8.23 11.06
CA GLN A 175 -1.07 -9.67 10.86
C GLN A 175 0.09 -10.31 10.07
N MET A 176 0.68 -9.58 9.12
CA MET A 176 1.87 -10.02 8.37
C MET A 176 3.19 -9.84 9.13
N GLY A 177 3.19 -9.09 10.24
CA GLY A 177 4.35 -8.88 11.12
C GLY A 177 4.99 -7.49 11.00
N VAL A 178 4.46 -6.64 10.11
CA VAL A 178 4.89 -5.25 9.94
C VAL A 178 4.17 -4.40 10.98
N THR A 179 4.87 -4.01 12.04
CA THR A 179 4.27 -3.33 13.20
C THR A 179 4.69 -1.87 13.36
N ASP A 180 5.83 -1.48 12.78
CA ASP A 180 6.22 -0.07 12.72
C ASP A 180 5.54 0.60 11.52
N ILE A 181 4.37 1.18 11.76
CA ILE A 181 3.52 1.80 10.74
C ILE A 181 3.30 3.27 11.11
N LYS A 182 3.93 4.16 10.33
CA LYS A 182 3.75 5.61 10.39
C LYS A 182 2.60 6.05 9.47
N GLY A 183 2.07 7.24 9.72
CA GLY A 183 1.02 7.83 8.89
C GLY A 183 1.35 9.27 8.55
N ILE A 184 1.05 9.68 7.32
CA ILE A 184 1.06 11.08 6.87
C ILE A 184 -0.34 11.34 6.31
N TYR A 185 -1.12 12.14 7.04
CA TYR A 185 -2.53 12.32 6.76
C TYR A 185 -2.83 13.75 6.32
N ASN A 186 -3.05 13.93 5.02
CA ASN A 186 -3.47 15.18 4.42
C ASN A 186 -5.00 15.26 4.41
N GLU A 187 -5.58 15.87 5.45
CA GLU A 187 -7.01 15.81 5.72
C GLU A 187 -7.69 17.19 5.68
N GLY A 188 -9.03 17.20 5.69
CA GLY A 188 -9.83 18.41 5.79
C GLY A 188 -9.95 19.23 4.49
N ASN A 189 -9.45 18.70 3.37
CA ASN A 189 -9.32 19.44 2.12
C ASN A 189 -10.65 19.99 1.57
N SER A 190 -11.78 19.33 1.80
CA SER A 190 -13.08 19.77 1.26
C SER A 190 -13.61 21.07 1.87
N LYS A 191 -13.02 21.56 2.96
CA LYS A 191 -13.40 22.80 3.64
C LYS A 191 -12.47 23.98 3.33
N LEU A 192 -11.39 23.73 2.59
CA LEU A 192 -10.34 24.70 2.33
C LEU A 192 -10.55 25.37 0.97
N ASP A 193 -10.17 26.64 0.87
CA ASP A 193 -9.97 27.28 -0.43
C ASP A 193 -8.67 26.79 -1.09
N GLU A 194 -8.42 27.20 -2.33
CA GLU A 194 -7.26 26.75 -3.10
C GLU A 194 -5.92 27.08 -2.41
N ALA A 195 -5.78 28.29 -1.87
CA ALA A 195 -4.56 28.72 -1.19
C ALA A 195 -4.29 27.88 0.07
N ALA A 196 -5.33 27.66 0.88
CA ALA A 196 -5.22 26.83 2.07
C ALA A 196 -5.01 25.35 1.75
N MET A 197 -5.59 24.82 0.66
CA MET A 197 -5.29 23.46 0.19
C MET A 197 -3.82 23.30 -0.23
N LEU A 198 -3.24 24.29 -0.92
CA LEU A 198 -1.84 24.27 -1.30
C LEU A 198 -0.92 24.31 -0.07
N GLN A 199 -1.24 25.17 0.91
CA GLN A 199 -0.49 25.22 2.18
C GLN A 199 -0.59 23.89 2.94
N ASN A 200 -1.79 23.30 3.04
CA ASN A 200 -2.02 22.01 3.68
C ASN A 200 -1.21 20.90 3.01
N ARG A 201 -1.19 20.87 1.67
CA ARG A 201 -0.35 19.93 0.90
C ARG A 201 1.14 20.15 1.18
N GLN A 202 1.60 21.40 1.18
CA GLN A 202 3.01 21.71 1.42
C GLN A 202 3.46 21.25 2.81
N GLN A 203 2.64 21.46 3.84
CA GLN A 203 2.94 20.97 5.19
C GLN A 203 3.10 19.45 5.22
N SER A 204 2.20 18.71 4.58
CA SER A 204 2.33 17.24 4.49
C SER A 204 3.53 16.79 3.65
N MET A 205 3.93 17.57 2.64
CA MET A 205 5.15 17.33 1.85
C MET A 205 6.42 17.55 2.68
N ASP A 206 6.42 18.55 3.56
CA ASP A 206 7.54 18.82 4.47
C ASP A 206 7.67 17.71 5.53
N GLU A 207 6.53 17.27 6.10
CA GLU A 207 6.47 16.10 6.99
C GLU A 207 6.99 14.83 6.30
N ALA A 208 6.57 14.60 5.05
CA ALA A 208 7.03 13.47 4.25
C ALA A 208 8.54 13.49 4.02
N ALA A 209 9.11 14.65 3.71
CA ALA A 209 10.55 14.79 3.53
C ALA A 209 11.32 14.50 4.83
N GLN A 210 10.87 15.06 5.96
CA GLN A 210 11.50 14.83 7.27
C GLN A 210 11.45 13.37 7.70
N LEU A 211 10.32 12.69 7.46
CA LEU A 211 10.22 11.27 7.74
C LEU A 211 11.17 10.46 6.86
N ALA A 212 11.22 10.77 5.56
CA ALA A 212 12.02 10.03 4.58
C ALA A 212 13.52 10.02 4.90
N GLU A 213 14.07 11.06 5.53
CA GLU A 213 15.47 11.12 5.95
C GLU A 213 15.86 10.08 7.01
N ARG A 214 14.89 9.57 7.78
CA ARG A 214 15.11 8.67 8.93
C ARG A 214 14.35 7.36 8.82
N PHE A 215 13.66 7.16 7.69
CA PHE A 215 12.85 5.99 7.40
C PHE A 215 13.71 4.87 6.87
#